data_AF-A0A2A3FN37-F1
#
_entry.id   AF-A0A2A3FN37-F1
#
_cell.length_a   1.000
_cell.length_b   1.000
_cell.length_c   1.000
_cell.angle_alpha   90.00
_cell.angle_beta   90.00
_cell.angle_gamma   90.00
#
_symmetry.space_group_name_H-M   'P 1'
#
loop_
_entity.id
_entity.type
_entity.pdbx_description
1 polymer ?
#
loop_
_entity_poly.entity_id
_entity_poly.type
_entity_poly.pdbx_seq_one_letter_code
_entity_poly.pdbx_strand_id
1 'polypeptide(L)' 'MDSQDSTILEFACRWLPYGGPPSEEILVDFGMTELRFDQHLVRILGSVSSRHLAPGDRATLHEQLLERRERRRRSNASVH' A
#
# COMPACT_ATOMS: atom_id res chain seq x y z
N MET A 1 -5.42 17.59 6.49
CA MET A 1 -5.44 16.25 5.87
C MET A 1 -4.75 16.43 4.53
N ASP A 2 -3.54 15.88 4.37
CA ASP A 2 -2.85 15.96 3.10
C ASP A 2 -3.69 15.25 2.03
N SER A 3 -4.10 15.99 1.00
CA SER A 3 -4.96 15.48 -0.06
C SER A 3 -4.39 14.20 -0.67
N GLN A 4 -3.05 14.17 -0.81
CA GLN A 4 -2.33 13.04 -1.38
C GLN A 4 -2.43 11.75 -0.53
N ASP A 5 -2.33 11.84 0.80
CA ASP A 5 -2.42 10.66 1.69
C ASP A 5 -3.80 10.00 1.58
N SER A 6 -4.84 10.82 1.38
CA SER A 6 -6.22 10.35 1.23
C SER A 6 -6.42 9.67 -0.12
N THR A 7 -5.90 10.28 -1.20
CA THR A 7 -5.93 9.68 -2.54
C THR A 7 -5.17 8.35 -2.60
N ILE A 8 -4.02 8.26 -1.92
CA ILE A 8 -3.26 7.01 -1.81
C ILE A 8 -4.08 5.92 -1.11
N LEU A 9 -4.76 6.25 -0.01
CA LEU A 9 -5.63 5.31 0.71
C LEU A 9 -6.83 4.87 -0.14
N GLU A 10 -7.51 5.80 -0.79
CA GLU A 10 -8.65 5.50 -1.66
C GLU A 10 -8.24 4.61 -2.84
N PHE A 11 -7.08 4.90 -3.44
CA PHE A 11 -6.52 4.09 -4.51
C PHE A 11 -6.18 2.68 -4.01
N ALA A 12 -5.49 2.55 -2.88
CA ALA A 12 -5.20 1.24 -2.30
C ALA A 12 -6.49 0.46 -1.96
N CYS A 13 -7.51 1.15 -1.43
CA CYS A 13 -8.80 0.57 -1.10
C CYS A 13 -9.54 0.03 -2.35
N ARG A 14 -9.50 0.78 -3.46
CA ARG A 14 -10.07 0.34 -4.74
C ARG A 14 -9.45 -0.97 -5.23
N TRP A 15 -8.17 -1.18 -4.93
CA TRP A 15 -7.42 -2.35 -5.35
C TRP A 15 -7.46 -3.52 -4.35
N LEU A 16 -8.13 -3.37 -3.20
CA LEU A 16 -8.28 -4.42 -2.20
C LEU A 16 -8.79 -5.76 -2.76
N PRO A 17 -9.85 -5.80 -3.60
CA PRO A 17 -10.37 -7.07 -4.14
C PRO A 17 -9.38 -7.81 -5.04
N TYR A 18 -8.37 -7.11 -5.57
CA TYR A 18 -7.41 -7.64 -6.53
C TYR A 18 -6.04 -7.95 -5.89
N GLY A 19 -5.86 -7.70 -4.59
CA GLY A 19 -4.57 -7.89 -3.90
C GLY A 19 -3.62 -6.69 -3.99
N GLY A 20 -4.16 -5.51 -4.31
CA GLY A 20 -3.43 -4.24 -4.35
C GLY A 20 -3.02 -3.80 -5.77
N PRO A 21 -2.58 -2.54 -5.92
CA PRO A 21 -2.39 -1.93 -7.22
C PRO A 21 -1.16 -2.47 -7.97
N PRO A 22 -1.18 -2.46 -9.33
CA PRO A 22 -0.03 -2.76 -10.16
C PRO A 22 0.95 -1.57 -10.22
N SER A 23 2.23 -1.86 -10.41
CA SER A 23 3.30 -0.86 -10.41
C SER A 23 3.18 0.18 -11.53
N GLU A 24 2.62 -0.19 -12.67
CA GLU A 24 2.40 0.71 -13.81
C GLU A 24 1.36 1.80 -13.48
N GLU A 25 0.24 1.43 -12.85
CA GLU A 25 -0.77 2.42 -12.45
C GLU A 25 -0.27 3.33 -11.35
N ILE A 26 0.48 2.79 -10.37
CA ILE A 26 1.11 3.61 -9.34
C ILE A 26 2.04 4.67 -9.96
N LEU A 27 2.78 4.28 -11.00
CA LEU A 27 3.67 5.19 -11.71
C LEU A 27 2.89 6.24 -12.53
N VAL A 28 1.78 5.85 -13.16
CA VAL A 28 0.93 6.76 -13.95
C VAL A 28 0.19 7.76 -13.07
N ASP A 29 -0.46 7.31 -12.00
CA ASP A 29 -1.28 8.15 -11.12
C ASP A 29 -0.43 8.99 -10.15
N PHE A 30 0.65 8.42 -9.62
CA PHE A 30 1.42 9.04 -8.54
C PHE A 30 2.87 9.39 -8.91
N GLY A 31 3.35 8.99 -10.09
CA GLY A 31 4.73 9.24 -10.51
C GLY A 31 5.78 8.57 -9.63
N MET A 32 5.40 7.52 -8.89
CA MET A 32 6.30 6.84 -7.94
C MET A 32 6.35 5.33 -8.18
N THR A 33 7.39 4.70 -7.63
CA THR A 33 7.51 3.25 -7.69
C THR A 33 6.59 2.60 -6.67
N GLU A 34 6.18 1.36 -6.95
CA GLU A 34 5.41 0.52 -6.02
C GLU A 34 6.06 0.44 -4.63
N LEU A 35 7.40 0.39 -4.55
CA LEU A 35 8.12 0.38 -3.28
C LEU A 35 7.88 1.67 -2.47
N ARG A 36 7.94 2.84 -3.13
CA ARG A 36 7.65 4.10 -2.44
C ARG A 36 6.20 4.18 -2.03
N PHE A 37 5.29 3.68 -2.87
CA PHE A 37 3.88 3.61 -2.55
C PHE A 37 3.63 2.76 -1.30
N ASP A 38 4.18 1.55 -1.22
CA ASP A 38 4.06 0.68 -0.04
C ASP A 38 4.62 1.33 1.23
N GLN A 39 5.79 1.97 1.13
CA GLN A 39 6.39 2.71 2.25
C GLN A 39 5.48 3.85 2.72
N HIS A 40 4.89 4.56 1.77
CA HIS A 40 3.97 5.66 2.06
C HIS A 40 2.66 5.13 2.67
N LEU A 41 2.15 3.99 2.19
CA LEU A 41 0.97 3.32 2.73
C LEU A 41 1.17 2.92 4.20
N VAL A 42 2.31 2.30 4.54
CA VAL A 42 2.66 1.95 5.92
C VAL A 42 2.70 3.20 6.82
N ARG A 43 3.29 4.29 6.33
CA ARG A 43 3.35 5.56 7.08
C ARG A 43 1.95 6.13 7.33
N ILE A 44 1.06 6.10 6.34
CA ILE A 44 -0.32 6.58 6.48
C ILE A 44 -1.11 5.68 7.45
N LEU A 45 -0.95 4.36 7.36
CA LEU A 45 -1.62 3.40 8.22
C LEU A 45 -1.25 3.60 9.70
N GLY A 46 0.00 3.98 9.99
CA GLY A 46 0.45 4.35 11.34
C GLY A 46 0.06 5.77 11.79
N SER A 47 -0.57 6.57 10.93
CA SER A 47 -0.98 7.96 11.20
C SER A 47 -2.48 8.05 11.53
N VAL A 48 -2.91 9.22 12.02
CA VAL A 48 -4.32 9.55 12.25
C VAL A 48 -5.18 9.48 10.98
N SER A 49 -4.57 9.60 9.80
CA SER A 49 -5.24 9.50 8.50
C SER A 49 -5.92 8.14 8.26
N SER A 50 -5.45 7.07 8.90
CA SER A 50 -6.06 5.74 8.79
C SER A 50 -7.35 5.57 9.60
N ARG A 51 -7.71 6.56 10.43
CA ARG A 51 -8.95 6.55 11.22
C ARG A 51 -10.22 6.70 10.38
N HIS A 52 -10.09 7.20 9.15
CA HIS A 52 -11.22 7.36 8.23
C HIS A 52 -11.52 6.08 7.44
N LEU A 53 -10.64 5.08 7.48
CA LEU A 53 -10.86 3.80 6.83
C LEU A 53 -11.74 2.89 7.69
N ALA A 54 -12.55 2.06 7.04
CA ALA A 54 -13.25 0.99 7.75
C ALA A 54 -12.20 0.04 8.38
N PRO A 55 -12.43 -0.48 9.59
CA PRO A 55 -11.48 -1.35 10.26
C PRO A 55 -11.15 -2.62 9.46
N GLY A 56 -12.09 -3.11 8.64
CA GLY A 56 -11.88 -4.24 7.72
C GLY A 56 -10.91 -3.92 6.58
N ASP A 57 -11.07 -2.76 5.94
CA ASP A 57 -10.16 -2.31 4.87
C ASP A 57 -8.75 -2.09 5.40
N ARG A 58 -8.65 -1.50 6.61
CA ARG A 58 -7.36 -1.26 7.26
C ARG A 58 -6.62 -2.56 7.56
N ALA A 59 -7.34 -3.56 8.09
CA ALA A 59 -6.76 -4.87 8.34
C ALA A 59 -6.31 -5.54 7.04
N THR A 60 -7.14 -5.48 6.00
CA THR A 60 -6.82 -6.10 4.70
C THR A 60 -5.62 -5.43 4.03
N LEU A 61 -5.53 -4.10 4.05
CA LEU A 61 -4.35 -3.38 3.55
C LEU A 61 -3.08 -3.76 4.30
N HIS A 62 -3.19 -3.91 5.63
CA HIS A 62 -2.05 -4.30 6.45
C HIS A 62 -1.57 -5.72 6.12
N GLU A 63 -2.49 -6.67 5.93
CA GLU A 63 -2.17 -8.03 5.50
C GLU A 63 -1.51 -8.04 4.11
N GLN A 64 -2.07 -7.32 3.13
CA GLN A 64 -1.48 -7.25 1.79
C GLN A 64 -0.06 -6.67 1.80
N LEU A 65 0.19 -5.64 2.61
CA LEU A 65 1.53 -5.07 2.78
C LEU A 65 2.51 -6.07 3.41
N LEU A 66 2.05 -6.85 4.40
CA LEU A 66 2.85 -7.91 5.00
C LEU A 66 3.20 -8.99 3.97
N GLU A 67 2.20 -9.49 3.23
CA GLU A 67 2.41 -10.50 2.18
C GLU A 67 3.39 -10.01 1.09
N ARG A 68 3.23 -8.77 0.61
CA ARG A 68 4.13 -8.16 -0.38
C ARG A 68 5.55 -8.06 0.17
N ARG A 69 5.71 -7.63 1.41
CA ARG A 69 7.01 -7.52 2.08
C ARG A 69 7.67 -8.89 2.27
N GLU A 70 6.89 -9.91 2.60
CA GLU A 70 7.37 -11.28 2.75
C GLU A 70 7.79 -11.90 1.42
N ARG A 71 7.00 -11.72 0.35
CA ARG A 71 7.39 -12.14 -1.01
C ARG A 71 8.70 -11.49 -1.42
N ARG A 72 8.84 -10.18 -1.18
CA ARG A 72 10.09 -9.43 -1.45
C ARG A 72 11.26 -9.94 -0.62
N ARG A 73 11.05 -10.20 0.67
CA ARG A 73 12.08 -10.81 1.55
C ARG A 73 12.50 -12.18 1.04
N ARG A 74 11.56 -13.03 0.65
CA ARG A 74 11.83 -14.37 0.12
C ARG A 74 12.58 -14.33 -1.21
N SER A 75 12.18 -13.43 -2.11
CA SER A 75 12.91 -13.19 -3.36
C SER A 75 14.34 -12.69 -3.11
N ASN A 76 14.53 -11.80 -2.13
CA ASN A 76 15.85 -11.30 -1.76
C ASN A 76 16.72 -12.34 -1.02
N ALA A 77 16.11 -13.26 -0.26
CA ALA A 77 16.82 -14.29 0.49
C ALA A 77 17.38 -15.42 -0.38
N SER A 78 16.96 -15.52 -1.64
CA SER A 78 17.42 -16.55 -2.58
C SER A 78 18.72 -16.19 -3.33
N VAL A 79 19.37 -15.06 -2.98
CA VAL A 79 20.57 -14.52 -3.64
C VAL A 79 21.79 -14.52 -2.70
N HIS A 80 21.85 -15.45 -1.74
CA HIS A 80 23.03 -15.65 -0.88
C HIS A 80 23.36 -17.13 -0.77
#